data_AF-A0A640L256-F1
#
_entry.id   AF-A0A640L256-F1
#
_cell.length_a   1.000
_cell.length_b   1.000
_cell.length_c   1.000
_cell.angle_alpha   90.00
_cell.angle_beta   90.00
_cell.angle_gamma   90.00
#
_symmetry.space_group_name_H-M   'P 1'
#
loop_
_entity.id
_entity.type
_entity.pdbx_description
1 polymer ?
#
loop_
_entity_poly.entity_id
_entity_poly.type
_entity_poly.pdbx_seq_one_letter_code
_entity_poly.pdbx_strand_id
1 'polypeptide(L)' 'MKVVIASDSYKESLKAIEVCEAIERGFEAIFPKAEYVKIPIGDGGEGTVDSLVDAARGENYITSCNRAA' A
#
# COMPACT_ATOMS: atom_id res chain seq x y z
N MET A 1 -18.52 -10.49 7.02
CA MET A 1 -17.53 -10.83 5.97
C MET A 1 -16.32 -9.95 6.20
N LYS A 2 -15.11 -10.50 6.07
CA LYS A 2 -13.86 -9.75 6.18
C LYS A 2 -13.11 -9.85 4.85
N VAL A 3 -12.72 -8.72 4.29
CA VAL A 3 -12.04 -8.60 3.00
C VAL A 3 -10.65 -8.06 3.25
N VAL A 4 -9.63 -8.86 2.93
CA VAL A 4 -8.24 -8.40 2.92
C VAL A 4 -7.91 -7.95 1.50
N ILE A 5 -7.54 -6.70 1.35
CA ILE A 5 -7.11 -6.09 0.10
C ILE A 5 -5.59 -5.98 0.17
N ALA A 6 -4.90 -6.89 -0.49
CA ALA A 6 -3.45 -6.89 -0.59
C ALA A 6 -3.03 -6.72 -2.05
N SER A 7 -2.63 -5.51 -2.42
CA SER A 7 -2.36 -5.14 -3.82
C SER A 7 -1.02 -4.41 -3.93
N ASP A 8 -0.38 -4.59 -5.08
CA ASP A 8 0.83 -3.88 -5.48
C ASP A 8 0.47 -2.59 -6.22
N SER A 9 1.45 -1.71 -6.36
CA SER A 9 1.38 -0.48 -7.14
C SER A 9 1.04 -0.73 -8.61
N TYR A 10 0.41 0.27 -9.22
CA TYR A 10 0.36 0.36 -10.68
C TYR A 10 1.53 1.24 -11.09
N LYS A 11 2.55 0.61 -11.68
CA LYS A 11 3.81 1.27 -12.03
C LYS A 11 3.57 2.58 -12.77
N GLU A 12 4.22 3.65 -12.31
CA GLU A 12 4.11 5.02 -12.84
C GLU A 12 2.70 5.64 -12.78
N SER A 13 1.77 5.06 -12.01
CA SER A 13 0.40 5.54 -11.91
C SER A 13 -0.09 5.68 -10.46
N LEU A 14 -0.22 4.57 -9.73
CA LEU A 14 -0.78 4.55 -8.37
C LEU A 14 0.15 3.80 -7.44
N LYS A 15 0.35 4.32 -6.24
CA LYS A 15 0.97 3.59 -5.13
C LYS A 15 0.09 2.42 -4.70
N ALA A 16 0.69 1.41 -4.10
CA ALA A 16 -0.02 0.22 -3.62
C ALA A 16 -1.21 0.55 -2.70
N ILE A 17 -1.05 1.53 -1.79
CA ILE A 17 -2.13 1.96 -0.89
C ILE A 17 -3.30 2.61 -1.64
N GLU A 18 -3.02 3.40 -2.67
CA GLU A 18 -4.04 4.08 -3.49
C GLU A 18 -4.87 3.07 -4.30
N VAL A 19 -4.22 2.00 -4.78
CA VAL A 19 -4.92 0.86 -5.41
C VAL A 19 -5.83 0.17 -4.40
N CYS A 20 -5.33 -0.09 -3.18
CA CYS A 20 -6.14 -0.70 -2.13
C CYS A 20 -7.38 0.13 -1.77
N GLU A 21 -7.24 1.45 -1.68
CA GLU A 21 -8.36 2.37 -1.43
C GLU A 21 -9.36 2.40 -2.60
N ALA A 22 -8.89 2.33 -3.84
CA ALA A 22 -9.77 2.27 -5.00
C ALA A 22 -10.62 0.99 -5.01
N ILE A 23 -10.01 -0.14 -4.67
CA ILE A 23 -10.71 -1.42 -4.53
C ILE A 23 -11.73 -1.36 -3.39
N GLU A 24 -11.35 -0.84 -2.22
CA GLU A 24 -12.25 -0.68 -1.07
C GLU A 24 -13.48 0.15 -1.44
N ARG A 25 -13.30 1.32 -2.08
CA ARG A 25 -14.42 2.17 -2.53
C ARG A 25 -15.40 1.42 -3.45
N GLY A 26 -14.87 0.61 -4.36
CA GLY A 26 -15.69 -0.20 -5.26
C GLY A 26 -16.48 -1.29 -4.52
N PHE A 27 -15.85 -1.96 -3.55
CA PHE A 27 -16.49 -2.98 -2.73
C PHE A 27 -17.51 -2.39 -1.75
N GLU A 28 -17.20 -1.26 -1.12
CA GLU A 28 -18.07 -0.59 -0.15
C GLU A 28 -19.41 -0.19 -0.75
N ALA A 29 -19.44 0.16 -2.05
CA ALA A 29 -20.66 0.46 -2.79
C ALA A 29 -21.67 -0.72 -2.84
N ILE A 30 -21.18 -1.96 -2.71
CA ILE A 30 -22.00 -3.19 -2.76
C ILE A 30 -22.11 -3.84 -1.37
N PHE A 31 -21.03 -3.82 -0.58
CA PHE A 31 -20.91 -4.46 0.72
C PHE A 31 -20.50 -3.46 1.81
N PRO A 32 -21.36 -2.48 2.17
CA PRO A 32 -21.00 -1.41 3.08
C PRO A 32 -20.78 -1.85 4.53
N LYS A 33 -21.11 -3.10 4.88
CA LYS A 33 -20.95 -3.67 6.23
C LYS A 33 -19.82 -4.69 6.33
N ALA A 34 -19.05 -4.90 5.26
CA ALA A 34 -17.86 -5.75 5.34
C ALA A 34 -16.75 -5.02 6.11
N GLU A 35 -15.91 -5.78 6.79
CA GLU A 35 -14.68 -5.26 7.38
C GLU A 35 -13.58 -5.31 6.31
N TYR A 36 -12.96 -4.16 6.02
CA TYR A 36 -11.88 -4.05 5.05
C TYR A 36 -10.53 -3.88 5.75
N VAL A 37 -9.55 -4.67 5.33
CA VAL A 37 -8.17 -4.56 5.78
C VAL A 37 -7.28 -4.36 4.57
N LYS A 38 -6.69 -3.17 4.45
CA LYS A 38 -5.73 -2.83 3.39
C LYS A 38 -4.32 -3.20 3.82
N ILE A 39 -3.63 -3.99 3.02
CA ILE A 39 -2.24 -4.40 3.21
C ILE A 39 -1.50 -4.11 1.90
N PRO A 40 -1.02 -2.88 1.66
CA PRO A 40 -0.20 -2.61 0.48
C PRO A 40 1.04 -3.51 0.50
N ILE A 41 1.36 -4.10 -0.66
CA ILE A 41 2.49 -5.01 -0.82
C ILE A 41 3.46 -4.47 -1.87
N GLY A 42 4.73 -4.87 -1.78
CA GLY A 42 5.76 -4.63 -2.78
C GLY A 42 6.66 -5.85 -2.93
N ASP A 43 7.34 -5.96 -4.05
CA ASP A 43 8.15 -7.14 -4.43
C ASP A 43 9.65 -7.02 -4.08
N GLY A 44 10.06 -5.92 -3.46
CA GLY A 44 11.47 -5.59 -3.20
C GLY A 44 12.03 -4.51 -4.14
N GLY A 45 11.27 -4.11 -5.17
CA GLY A 45 11.60 -3.02 -6.07
C GLY A 45 11.24 -1.64 -5.53
N GLU A 46 11.01 -0.71 -6.46
CA GLU A 46 10.55 0.65 -6.19
C GLU A 46 9.22 0.66 -5.41
N GLY A 47 9.07 1.58 -4.45
CA GLY A 47 7.85 1.68 -3.63
C GLY A 47 7.70 0.62 -2.53
N THR A 48 8.65 -0.32 -2.40
CA THR A 48 8.62 -1.34 -1.32
C THR A 48 8.72 -0.71 0.07
N VAL A 49 9.60 0.30 0.25
CA VAL A 49 9.72 1.02 1.52
C VAL A 49 8.42 1.70 1.88
N ASP A 50 7.79 2.40 0.93
CA ASP A 50 6.50 3.07 1.14
C ASP A 50 5.42 2.05 1.53
N SER A 51 5.33 0.92 0.83
CA SER A 51 4.36 -0.15 1.13
C SER A 51 4.53 -0.72 2.53
N LEU A 52 5.78 -0.94 2.97
CA LEU A 52 6.09 -1.41 4.33
C LEU A 52 5.73 -0.37 5.38
N VAL A 53 6.06 0.90 5.14
CA VAL A 53 5.73 2.01 6.05
C VAL A 53 4.22 2.13 6.20
N ASP A 54 3.47 2.11 5.10
CA ASP A 54 2.01 2.19 5.11
C ASP A 54 1.38 0.99 5.85
N ALA A 55 1.83 -0.24 5.55
CA ALA A 55 1.31 -1.45 6.17
C ALA A 55 1.64 -1.55 7.68
N ALA A 56 2.84 -1.13 8.09
CA ALA A 56 3.30 -1.19 9.47
C ALA A 56 2.92 0.04 10.31
N ARG A 57 2.33 1.07 9.69
CA ARG A 57 2.12 2.40 10.31
C ARG A 57 3.43 2.99 10.82
N GLY A 58 4.48 2.83 10.03
CA GLY A 58 5.81 3.35 10.31
C GLY A 58 5.95 4.83 9.94
N GLU A 59 7.17 5.32 10.00
CA GLU A 59 7.53 6.68 9.60
C GLU A 59 8.76 6.65 8.70
N ASN A 60 8.78 7.55 7.72
CA ASN A 60 9.95 7.74 6.86
C ASN A 60 10.98 8.64 7.55
N TYR A 61 12.24 8.21 7.55
CA TYR A 61 13.37 8.99 8.04
C TYR A 61 14.28 9.33 6.87
N ILE A 62 14.40 10.62 6.55
CA ILE A 62 15.27 11.10 5.47
C ILE A 62 16.62 11.49 6.07
N THR A 63 17.69 10.89 5.55
CA THR A 63 19.07 11.21 5.93
C THR A 63 19.97 11.17 4.70
N SER A 64 21.13 11.81 4.79
CA SER A 64 22.16 11.71 3.75
C SER A 64 22.99 10.45 3.95
N CYS A 65 23.29 9.77 2.85
CA CYS A 65 24.21 8.64 2.83
C CYS A 65 25.30 8.90 1.78
N ASN A 66 26.55 8.59 2.12
CA ASN A 66 27.64 8.65 1.16
C ASN A 66 27.50 7.47 0.21
N ARG A 67 27.67 7.73 -1.09
CA ARG A 67 27.69 6.66 -2.09
C ARG A 67 28.88 5.76 -1.80
N ALA A 68 28.65 4.45 -1.68
CA ALA A 68 29.74 3.48 -1.67
C ALA A 68 30.51 3.61 -3.00
N ALA A 69 31.84 3.71 -2.90
CA ALA A 69 32.75 3.82 -4.05
C ALA A 69 32.70 2.55 -4.93
#